data_AF-A0A8T6QFK0-F1
#
_entry.id   AF-A0A8T6QFK0-F1
#
_cell.length_a   1.000
_cell.length_b   1.000
_cell.length_c   1.000
_cell.angle_alpha   90.00
_cell.angle_beta   90.00
_cell.angle_gamma   90.00
#
_symmetry.space_group_name_H-M   'P 1'
#
loop_
_entity.id
_entity.type
_entity.pdbx_description
1 polymer ?
#
loop_
_entity_poly.entity_id
_entity_poly.type
_entity_poly.pdbx_seq_one_letter_code
_entity_poly.pdbx_strand_id
1 'polypeptide(L)'
;RVGQLPARELDERIPLSHGYLGQETNGAGGLFKGLRTIPVIFDIVKDVEELCPNAWVINFTNPAGMVTEAVYCHTGFKRFIGVCNIPIGMKMFIRDVLMLKDSDDLSIDLFGLNHMVFIKDVLVNGKSRFAELLDGVASGQLKASSVKNIFDLPFSEGLIRSLNLLPCSYLLYYFKQKEMLAIEMGEYYKGGARAQVVQKVEKQLFELYKNPELKVKPKELEQRGGAYYSDAACEVINAIYNDKQAEHYVNIPHHGHI
;
A
#
# COMPACT_ATOMS: atom_id res chain seq x y z
N ARG A 1 -12.15 -0.88 9.48
CA ARG A 1 -12.68 -0.61 8.11
C ARG A 1 -14.13 -0.17 8.23
N VAL A 2 -14.44 1.11 8.03
CA VAL A 2 -15.81 1.64 8.14
C VAL A 2 -16.66 1.20 6.95
N GLY A 3 -17.84 0.61 7.22
CA GLY A 3 -18.73 0.03 6.20
C GLY A 3 -18.31 -1.35 5.67
N GLN A 4 -17.21 -1.92 6.20
CA GLN A 4 -16.73 -3.28 5.89
C GLN A 4 -16.57 -3.54 4.38
N LEU A 5 -16.67 -4.80 3.93
CA LEU A 5 -16.56 -5.18 2.53
C LEU A 5 -17.77 -4.78 1.66
N PRO A 6 -19.02 -4.73 2.17
CA PRO A 6 -20.14 -4.22 1.38
C PRO A 6 -19.95 -2.77 0.92
N ALA A 7 -19.46 -1.88 1.80
CA ALA A 7 -19.16 -0.51 1.38
C ALA A 7 -17.99 -0.44 0.38
N ARG A 8 -16.97 -1.30 0.55
CA ARG A 8 -15.89 -1.42 -0.43
C ARG A 8 -16.40 -1.85 -1.81
N GLU A 9 -17.37 -2.77 -1.85
CA GLU A 9 -17.99 -3.17 -3.11
C GLU A 9 -18.69 -2.00 -3.79
N LEU A 10 -19.34 -1.12 -3.04
CA LEU A 10 -19.92 0.12 -3.58
C LEU A 10 -18.84 1.10 -4.07
N ASP A 11 -17.75 1.25 -3.33
CA ASP A 11 -16.60 2.08 -3.72
C ASP A 11 -16.00 1.65 -5.08
N GLU A 12 -16.01 0.34 -5.37
CA GLU A 12 -15.51 -0.21 -6.62
C GLU A 12 -16.58 -0.19 -7.72
N ARG A 13 -17.82 -0.61 -7.44
CA ARG A 13 -18.87 -0.81 -8.46
C ARG A 13 -19.53 0.48 -8.94
N ILE A 14 -19.78 1.44 -8.04
CA ILE A 14 -20.48 2.68 -8.41
C ILE A 14 -19.69 3.44 -9.49
N PRO A 15 -18.38 3.71 -9.34
CA PRO A 15 -17.60 4.37 -10.39
C PRO A 15 -17.62 3.60 -11.72
N LEU A 16 -17.49 2.27 -11.68
CA LEU A 16 -17.50 1.42 -12.87
C LEU A 16 -18.84 1.48 -13.61
N SER A 17 -19.97 1.57 -12.89
CA SER A 17 -21.28 1.74 -13.52
C SER A 17 -21.43 3.04 -14.31
N HIS A 18 -20.57 4.03 -14.06
CA HIS A 18 -20.49 5.31 -14.77
C HIS A 18 -19.30 5.39 -15.75
N GLY A 19 -18.58 4.29 -15.98
CA GLY A 19 -17.42 4.26 -16.87
C GLY A 19 -16.15 4.89 -16.29
N TYR A 20 -16.04 4.98 -14.96
CA TYR A 20 -14.85 5.44 -14.24
C TYR A 20 -14.17 4.31 -13.48
N LEU A 21 -12.87 4.46 -13.21
CA LEU A 21 -12.11 3.50 -12.41
C LEU A 21 -12.71 3.32 -11.01
N GLY A 22 -12.78 2.07 -10.56
CA GLY A 22 -13.41 1.68 -9.31
C GLY A 22 -12.43 0.96 -8.40
N GLN A 23 -11.75 1.73 -7.54
CA GLN A 23 -10.67 1.19 -6.70
C GLN A 23 -10.79 1.68 -5.25
N GLU A 24 -10.54 0.77 -4.30
CA GLU A 24 -10.69 0.99 -2.85
C GLU A 24 -10.02 2.26 -2.28
N THR A 25 -8.92 2.72 -2.86
CA THR A 25 -8.03 3.77 -2.33
C THR A 25 -7.68 4.85 -3.33
N ASN A 26 -8.09 4.71 -4.60
CA ASN A 26 -7.81 5.65 -5.67
C ASN A 26 -9.12 6.18 -6.26
N GLY A 27 -9.09 7.41 -6.77
CA GLY A 27 -10.26 8.03 -7.39
C GLY A 27 -11.48 8.11 -6.46
N ALA A 28 -12.67 7.93 -7.05
CA ALA A 28 -13.93 8.05 -6.33
C ALA A 28 -14.05 7.06 -5.16
N GLY A 29 -13.63 5.80 -5.34
CA GLY A 29 -13.67 4.81 -4.26
C GLY A 29 -12.80 5.20 -3.07
N GLY A 30 -11.58 5.70 -3.34
CA GLY A 30 -10.70 6.26 -2.31
C GLY A 30 -11.32 7.47 -1.58
N LEU A 31 -11.98 8.37 -2.31
CA LEU A 31 -12.67 9.53 -1.74
C LEU A 31 -13.77 9.10 -0.77
N PHE A 32 -14.73 8.28 -1.21
CA PHE A 32 -15.84 7.84 -0.35
C PHE A 32 -15.36 7.04 0.86
N LYS A 33 -14.31 6.23 0.68
CA LYS A 33 -13.67 5.54 1.79
C LYS A 33 -13.04 6.50 2.80
N GLY A 34 -12.36 7.55 2.34
CA GLY A 34 -11.82 8.61 3.17
C GLY A 34 -12.91 9.30 3.99
N LEU A 35 -14.00 9.72 3.32
CA LEU A 35 -15.16 10.37 3.97
C LEU A 35 -15.77 9.53 5.08
N ARG A 36 -15.84 8.21 4.91
CA ARG A 36 -16.34 7.30 5.96
C ARG A 36 -15.34 7.09 7.09
N THR A 37 -14.05 7.16 6.80
CA THR A 37 -12.99 6.72 7.72
C THR A 37 -12.48 7.83 8.62
N ILE A 38 -12.24 9.02 8.07
CA ILE A 38 -11.62 10.14 8.79
C ILE A 38 -12.39 10.54 10.06
N PRO A 39 -13.73 10.65 10.06
CA PRO A 39 -14.48 10.98 11.28
C PRO A 39 -14.25 9.98 12.42
N VAL A 40 -14.27 8.67 12.11
CA VAL A 40 -14.03 7.61 13.11
C VAL A 40 -12.59 7.65 13.61
N ILE A 41 -11.62 8.01 12.77
CA ILE A 41 -10.22 8.17 13.19
C ILE A 41 -10.08 9.37 14.13
N PHE A 42 -10.82 10.47 13.91
CA PHE A 42 -10.83 11.60 14.84
C PHE A 42 -11.41 11.22 16.21
N ASP A 43 -12.47 10.42 16.25
CA ASP A 43 -13.00 9.89 17.51
C ASP A 43 -11.96 9.04 18.25
N ILE A 44 -11.25 8.15 17.53
CA ILE A 44 -10.17 7.33 18.12
C ILE A 44 -9.01 8.20 18.61
N VAL A 45 -8.62 9.23 17.85
CA VAL A 45 -7.56 10.16 18.25
C VAL A 45 -7.94 10.88 19.54
N LYS A 46 -9.19 11.34 19.66
CA LYS A 46 -9.70 11.97 20.88
C LYS A 46 -9.65 11.01 22.07
N ASP A 47 -10.06 9.76 21.90
CA ASP A 47 -9.97 8.74 22.96
C ASP A 47 -8.51 8.47 23.37
N VAL A 48 -7.58 8.43 22.41
CA VAL A 48 -6.15 8.25 22.69
C VAL A 48 -5.58 9.44 23.45
N GLU A 49 -5.95 10.66 23.08
CA GLU A 49 -5.54 11.88 23.79
C GLU A 49 -6.05 11.90 25.25
N GLU A 50 -7.23 11.34 25.52
CA GLU A 50 -7.79 11.25 26.87
C GLU A 50 -7.20 10.08 27.69
N LEU A 51 -7.18 8.88 27.12
CA LEU A 51 -6.92 7.65 27.86
C LEU A 51 -5.45 7.24 27.87
N CYS A 52 -4.72 7.53 26.79
CA CYS A 52 -3.33 7.13 26.63
C CYS A 52 -2.53 8.17 25.83
N PRO A 53 -2.40 9.42 26.32
CA PRO A 53 -1.86 10.56 25.56
C PRO A 53 -0.43 10.37 25.04
N ASN A 54 0.31 9.42 25.59
CA ASN A 54 1.67 9.08 25.19
C ASN A 54 1.74 7.96 24.15
N ALA A 55 0.62 7.35 23.76
CA ALA A 55 0.61 6.26 22.80
C ALA A 55 0.97 6.75 21.38
N TRP A 56 1.58 5.86 20.62
CA TRP A 56 1.68 5.99 19.17
C TRP A 56 0.50 5.29 18.51
N VAL A 57 -0.10 5.96 17.52
CA VAL A 57 -1.11 5.36 16.65
C VAL A 57 -0.44 4.95 15.33
N ILE A 58 -0.34 3.65 15.10
CA ILE A 58 0.16 3.09 13.84
C ILE A 58 -1.03 2.71 12.97
N ASN A 59 -1.31 3.51 11.94
CA ASN A 59 -2.52 3.41 11.13
C ASN A 59 -2.31 2.58 9.85
N PHE A 60 -3.11 1.52 9.69
CA PHE A 60 -3.24 0.77 8.44
C PHE A 60 -4.49 1.17 7.66
N THR A 61 -5.40 1.90 8.32
CA THR A 61 -6.73 2.15 7.79
C THR A 61 -6.62 3.08 6.60
N ASN A 62 -6.94 2.51 5.45
CA ASN A 62 -6.88 3.20 4.18
C ASN A 62 -8.04 4.21 4.01
N PRO A 63 -7.86 5.28 3.20
CA PRO A 63 -6.62 5.63 2.48
C PRO A 63 -5.57 6.20 3.45
N ALA A 64 -4.45 5.47 3.64
CA ALA A 64 -3.62 5.66 4.83
C ALA A 64 -2.91 7.01 4.81
N GLY A 65 -2.49 7.47 3.63
CA GLY A 65 -1.93 8.80 3.45
C GLY A 65 -2.95 9.90 3.74
N MET A 66 -4.15 9.82 3.15
CA MET A 66 -5.21 10.81 3.37
C MET A 66 -5.66 10.88 4.83
N VAL A 67 -5.76 9.74 5.51
CA VAL A 67 -6.08 9.68 6.94
C VAL A 67 -4.97 10.32 7.78
N THR A 68 -3.71 10.04 7.45
CA THR A 68 -2.55 10.65 8.12
C THR A 68 -2.56 12.16 7.94
N GLU A 69 -2.73 12.64 6.71
CA GLU A 69 -2.87 14.06 6.38
C GLU A 69 -3.97 14.71 7.22
N ALA A 70 -5.17 14.11 7.25
CA ALA A 70 -6.29 14.65 7.99
C ALA A 70 -6.00 14.80 9.49
N VAL A 71 -5.34 13.81 10.11
CA VAL A 71 -4.95 13.88 11.52
C VAL A 71 -3.94 15.02 11.74
N TYR A 72 -2.87 15.10 10.94
CA TYR A 72 -1.84 16.13 11.15
C TYR A 72 -2.34 17.56 10.87
N CYS A 73 -3.21 17.73 9.89
CA CYS A 73 -3.72 19.04 9.45
C CYS A 73 -4.91 19.54 10.27
N HIS A 74 -5.76 18.65 10.78
CA HIS A 74 -7.01 19.03 11.45
C HIS A 74 -7.05 18.69 12.94
N THR A 75 -5.97 18.14 13.51
CA THR A 75 -5.85 17.85 14.94
C THR A 75 -4.50 18.29 15.53
N GLY A 76 -4.44 18.36 16.86
CA GLY A 76 -3.19 18.57 17.61
C GLY A 76 -2.30 17.32 17.71
N PHE A 77 -2.81 16.14 17.33
CA PHE A 77 -2.16 14.87 17.59
C PHE A 77 -0.98 14.60 16.65
N LYS A 78 0.23 14.42 17.22
CA LYS A 78 1.49 14.26 16.46
C LYS A 78 2.14 12.87 16.55
N ARG A 79 1.61 11.95 17.38
CA ARG A 79 2.11 10.57 17.50
C ARG A 79 1.34 9.62 16.58
N PHE A 80 1.22 9.99 15.31
CA PHE A 80 0.45 9.25 14.31
C PHE A 80 1.34 8.87 13.12
N ILE A 81 1.38 7.59 12.77
CA ILE A 81 2.18 7.09 11.65
C ILE A 81 1.28 6.26 10.75
N GLY A 82 1.13 6.65 9.49
CA GLY A 82 0.46 5.81 8.49
C GLY A 82 1.45 4.84 7.86
N VAL A 83 1.11 3.56 7.76
CA VAL A 83 1.97 2.56 7.11
C VAL A 83 1.30 1.95 5.87
N CYS A 84 2.13 1.44 4.97
CA CYS A 84 1.72 0.78 3.74
C CYS A 84 2.65 -0.40 3.46
N ASN A 85 2.16 -1.43 2.77
CA ASN A 85 2.96 -2.59 2.39
C ASN A 85 3.72 -2.42 1.06
N ILE A 86 3.40 -1.40 0.26
CA ILE A 86 4.06 -1.15 -1.04
C ILE A 86 5.58 -0.99 -0.90
N PRO A 87 6.12 -0.19 0.03
CA PRO A 87 7.56 -0.07 0.20
C PRO A 87 8.26 -1.39 0.58
N ILE A 88 7.61 -2.24 1.37
CA ILE A 88 8.16 -3.56 1.70
C ILE A 88 8.22 -4.45 0.45
N GLY A 89 7.15 -4.48 -0.34
CA GLY A 89 7.14 -5.22 -1.61
C GLY A 89 8.23 -4.73 -2.57
N MET A 90 8.44 -3.41 -2.65
CA MET A 90 9.55 -2.82 -3.43
C MET A 90 10.91 -3.24 -2.89
N LYS A 91 11.13 -3.19 -1.58
CA LYS A 91 12.39 -3.62 -0.95
C LYS A 91 12.70 -5.08 -1.23
N MET A 92 11.70 -5.96 -1.12
CA MET A 92 11.85 -7.39 -1.44
C MET A 92 12.18 -7.60 -2.92
N PHE A 93 11.48 -6.92 -3.81
CA PHE A 93 11.74 -6.97 -5.25
C PHE A 93 13.18 -6.55 -5.57
N ILE A 94 13.63 -5.41 -5.04
CA ILE A 94 14.99 -4.89 -5.27
C ILE A 94 16.05 -5.88 -4.76
N ARG A 95 15.86 -6.44 -3.57
CA ARG A 95 16.79 -7.44 -3.01
C ARG A 95 16.92 -8.65 -3.92
N ASP A 96 15.81 -9.15 -4.43
CA ASP A 96 15.77 -10.31 -5.33
C ASP A 96 16.48 -10.02 -6.66
N VAL A 97 16.08 -8.95 -7.35
CA VAL A 97 16.57 -8.67 -8.71
C VAL A 97 18.01 -8.18 -8.77
N LEU A 98 18.49 -7.50 -7.72
CA LEU A 98 19.90 -7.11 -7.60
C LEU A 98 20.76 -8.21 -6.93
N MET A 99 20.17 -9.36 -6.61
CA MET A 99 20.82 -10.51 -5.97
C MET A 99 21.56 -10.13 -4.68
N LEU A 100 20.89 -9.33 -3.84
CA LEU A 100 21.46 -8.82 -2.59
C LEU A 100 21.51 -9.93 -1.54
N LYS A 101 22.60 -9.94 -0.76
CA LYS A 101 22.77 -10.81 0.39
C LYS A 101 22.15 -10.17 1.63
N ASP A 102 21.91 -10.98 2.67
CA ASP A 102 21.42 -10.48 3.95
C ASP A 102 22.41 -9.52 4.63
N SER A 103 23.70 -9.65 4.32
CA SER A 103 24.75 -8.74 4.77
C SER A 103 24.78 -7.40 4.04
N ASP A 104 24.09 -7.28 2.91
CA ASP A 104 24.06 -6.04 2.13
C ASP A 104 23.06 -5.05 2.73
N ASP A 105 23.55 -3.83 2.97
CA ASP A 105 22.72 -2.70 3.34
C ASP A 105 22.00 -2.14 2.12
N LEU A 106 20.72 -1.81 2.30
CA LEU A 106 19.83 -1.33 1.25
C LEU A 106 19.03 -0.14 1.76
N SER A 107 19.27 1.01 1.13
CA SER A 107 18.46 2.23 1.29
C SER A 107 17.82 2.58 -0.05
N ILE A 108 16.57 3.03 -0.01
CA ILE A 108 15.75 3.36 -1.18
C ILE A 108 15.35 4.82 -1.05
N ASP A 109 15.75 5.66 -2.00
CA ASP A 109 15.25 7.02 -2.11
C ASP A 109 13.81 6.95 -2.66
N LEU A 110 12.86 6.78 -1.75
CA LEU A 110 11.43 6.63 -2.04
C LEU A 110 10.69 7.88 -1.61
N PHE A 111 9.92 8.46 -2.54
CA PHE A 111 9.14 9.67 -2.27
C PHE A 111 7.76 9.62 -2.91
N GLY A 112 6.84 10.47 -2.44
CA GLY A 112 5.48 10.58 -2.94
C GLY A 112 4.43 10.48 -1.83
N LEU A 113 3.26 9.95 -2.15
CA LEU A 113 2.14 9.75 -1.21
C LEU A 113 1.82 8.26 -1.07
N ASN A 114 1.00 7.90 -0.08
CA ASN A 114 0.45 6.55 0.01
C ASN A 114 -0.20 6.09 -1.31
N HIS A 115 0.20 4.92 -1.83
CA HIS A 115 -0.23 4.40 -3.14
C HIS A 115 0.12 5.30 -4.35
N MET A 116 1.06 6.22 -4.17
CA MET A 116 1.54 7.16 -5.18
C MET A 116 3.03 7.44 -4.91
N VAL A 117 3.84 6.39 -4.90
CA VAL A 117 5.28 6.50 -4.59
C VAL A 117 6.13 6.19 -5.81
N PHE A 118 7.30 6.84 -5.85
CA PHE A 118 8.33 6.68 -6.85
C PHE A 118 9.66 6.40 -6.17
N ILE A 119 10.43 5.47 -6.74
CA ILE A 119 11.83 5.28 -6.38
C ILE A 119 12.66 6.17 -7.29
N LYS A 120 13.48 7.03 -6.67
CA LYS A 120 14.44 7.91 -7.34
C LYS A 120 15.83 7.30 -7.44
N ASP A 121 16.25 6.59 -6.40
CA ASP A 121 17.55 5.92 -6.32
C ASP A 121 17.46 4.70 -5.39
N VAL A 122 18.41 3.78 -5.55
CA VAL A 122 18.60 2.60 -4.71
C VAL A 122 20.08 2.49 -4.38
N LEU A 123 20.42 2.64 -3.10
CA LEU A 123 21.78 2.52 -2.61
C LEU A 123 22.00 1.14 -2.00
N VAL A 124 22.98 0.42 -2.51
CA VAL A 124 23.44 -0.86 -1.98
C VAL A 124 24.84 -0.68 -1.45
N ASN A 125 25.03 -0.88 -0.14
CA ASN A 125 26.31 -0.63 0.55
C ASN A 125 26.89 0.77 0.22
N GLY A 126 26.02 1.79 0.23
CA GLY A 126 26.37 3.18 -0.05
C GLY A 126 26.62 3.53 -1.53
N LYS A 127 26.40 2.62 -2.47
CA LYS A 127 26.56 2.86 -3.92
C LYS A 127 25.23 2.77 -4.66
N SER A 128 24.92 3.77 -5.48
CA SER A 128 23.74 3.72 -6.35
C SER A 128 23.80 2.52 -7.30
N ARG A 129 22.70 1.77 -7.37
CA ARG A 129 22.44 0.69 -8.32
C ARG A 129 21.19 0.99 -9.17
N PHE A 130 20.71 2.24 -9.16
CA PHE A 130 19.45 2.59 -9.80
C PHE A 130 19.46 2.43 -11.31
N ALA A 131 20.56 2.74 -11.99
CA ALA A 131 20.67 2.56 -13.44
C ALA A 131 20.45 1.10 -13.87
N GLU A 132 21.08 0.15 -13.17
CA GLU A 132 20.91 -1.30 -13.42
C GLU A 132 19.46 -1.73 -13.18
N LEU A 133 18.85 -1.26 -12.09
CA LEU A 133 17.47 -1.55 -11.77
C LEU A 133 16.50 -0.98 -12.83
N LEU A 134 16.70 0.29 -13.22
CA LEU A 134 15.88 0.99 -14.21
C LEU A 134 15.96 0.29 -15.56
N ASP A 135 17.16 -0.05 -16.03
CA ASP A 135 17.37 -0.73 -17.31
C ASP A 135 16.74 -2.13 -17.33
N GLY A 136 16.91 -2.89 -16.25
CA GLY A 136 16.33 -4.21 -16.12
C GLY A 136 14.80 -4.18 -16.10
N VAL A 137 14.19 -3.21 -15.40
CA VAL A 137 12.72 -3.04 -15.37
C VAL A 137 12.20 -2.55 -16.73
N ALA A 138 12.84 -1.54 -17.32
CA ALA A 138 12.40 -0.92 -18.56
C ALA A 138 12.47 -1.90 -19.75
N SER A 139 13.49 -2.75 -19.80
CA SER A 139 13.64 -3.81 -20.81
C SER A 139 12.76 -5.05 -20.57
N GLY A 140 12.10 -5.13 -19.41
CA GLY A 140 11.26 -6.26 -19.01
C GLY A 140 12.05 -7.50 -18.57
N GLN A 141 13.38 -7.39 -18.41
CA GLN A 141 14.25 -8.43 -17.87
C GLN A 141 13.98 -8.67 -16.37
N LEU A 142 13.70 -7.60 -15.63
CA LEU A 142 13.35 -7.61 -14.22
C LEU A 142 11.85 -7.35 -14.09
N LYS A 143 11.11 -8.32 -13.54
CA LYS A 143 9.66 -8.20 -13.32
C LYS A 143 9.36 -8.17 -11.84
N ALA A 144 8.77 -7.07 -11.38
CA ALA A 144 8.24 -7.00 -10.03
C ALA A 144 6.96 -7.82 -9.93
N SER A 145 6.78 -8.53 -8.83
CA SER A 145 5.46 -9.05 -8.48
C SER A 145 4.57 -7.90 -8.00
N SER A 146 3.36 -7.79 -8.54
CA SER A 146 2.39 -6.77 -8.11
C SER A 146 1.60 -7.21 -6.88
N VAL A 147 1.12 -6.23 -6.10
CA VAL A 147 0.16 -6.50 -5.03
C VAL A 147 -1.14 -7.05 -5.60
N LYS A 148 -1.72 -8.06 -4.95
CA LYS A 148 -2.99 -8.72 -5.37
C LYS A 148 -4.22 -7.80 -5.44
N ASN A 149 -4.09 -6.53 -5.08
CA ASN A 149 -5.17 -5.54 -5.17
C ASN A 149 -5.25 -4.86 -6.54
N ILE A 150 -4.28 -5.08 -7.43
CA ILE A 150 -4.15 -4.42 -8.72
C ILE A 150 -3.82 -5.48 -9.77
N PHE A 151 -4.32 -5.30 -10.99
CA PHE A 151 -3.92 -6.13 -12.11
C PHE A 151 -2.47 -5.83 -12.51
N ASP A 152 -1.71 -6.89 -12.76
CA ASP A 152 -0.31 -6.75 -13.15
C ASP A 152 -0.20 -6.36 -14.62
N LEU A 153 0.42 -5.22 -14.90
CA LEU A 153 0.75 -4.75 -16.23
C LEU A 153 2.12 -4.07 -16.20
N PRO A 154 3.01 -4.33 -17.18
CA PRO A 154 4.25 -3.59 -17.27
C PRO A 154 3.98 -2.13 -17.66
N PHE A 155 4.74 -1.21 -17.08
CA PHE A 155 4.85 0.15 -17.62
C PHE A 155 5.55 0.12 -18.99
N SER A 156 5.28 1.11 -19.84
CA SER A 156 5.99 1.19 -21.12
C SER A 156 7.46 1.56 -20.90
N GLU A 157 8.36 0.93 -21.65
CA GLU A 157 9.79 1.22 -21.59
C GLU A 157 10.07 2.72 -21.74
N GLY A 158 9.48 3.34 -22.77
CA GLY A 158 9.64 4.78 -23.03
C GLY A 158 9.19 5.66 -21.87
N LEU A 159 8.14 5.28 -21.13
CA LEU A 159 7.70 6.01 -19.95
C LEU A 159 8.72 5.89 -18.82
N ILE A 160 9.17 4.68 -18.50
CA ILE A 160 10.14 4.44 -17.42
C ILE A 160 11.44 5.20 -17.69
N ARG A 161 11.95 5.12 -18.92
CA ARG A 161 13.18 5.84 -19.31
C ARG A 161 13.01 7.36 -19.30
N SER A 162 11.87 7.87 -19.76
CA SER A 162 11.63 9.33 -19.79
C SER A 162 11.39 9.91 -18.41
N LEU A 163 10.70 9.16 -17.53
CA LEU A 163 10.44 9.58 -16.16
C LEU A 163 11.72 9.54 -15.33
N ASN A 164 12.62 8.59 -15.62
CA ASN A 164 13.83 8.31 -14.85
C ASN A 164 13.53 8.10 -13.35
N LEU A 165 12.37 7.50 -13.07
CA LEU A 165 11.90 7.08 -11.75
C LEU A 165 11.20 5.73 -11.92
N LEU A 166 11.16 4.93 -10.85
CA LEU A 166 10.37 3.70 -10.83
C LEU A 166 9.06 3.90 -10.05
N PRO A 167 7.90 3.98 -10.74
CA PRO A 167 6.61 4.17 -10.09
C PRO A 167 6.11 2.88 -9.44
N CYS A 168 5.33 3.00 -8.36
CA CYS A 168 4.65 1.84 -7.78
C CYS A 168 3.47 1.36 -8.65
N SER A 169 3.02 0.12 -8.44
CA SER A 169 1.98 -0.50 -9.26
C SER A 169 0.62 0.24 -9.25
N TYR A 170 0.32 1.03 -8.22
CA TYR A 170 -0.88 1.87 -8.18
C TYR A 170 -0.87 2.98 -9.24
N LEU A 171 0.30 3.38 -9.75
CA LEU A 171 0.40 4.36 -10.82
C LEU A 171 -0.14 3.86 -12.16
N LEU A 172 -0.41 2.56 -12.31
CA LEU A 172 -1.10 2.02 -13.48
C LEU A 172 -2.49 2.64 -13.67
N TYR A 173 -3.17 3.01 -12.57
CA TYR A 173 -4.46 3.71 -12.65
C TYR A 173 -4.37 5.11 -13.29
N TYR A 174 -3.17 5.69 -13.32
CA TYR A 174 -2.92 7.04 -13.82
C TYR A 174 -2.25 6.99 -15.20
N PHE A 175 -1.19 6.20 -15.36
CA PHE A 175 -0.46 6.09 -16.62
C PHE A 175 -1.08 5.12 -17.63
N LYS A 176 -1.88 4.16 -17.18
CA LYS A 176 -2.56 3.14 -18.01
C LYS A 176 -4.07 3.12 -17.74
N GLN A 177 -4.65 4.31 -17.55
CA GLN A 177 -6.05 4.46 -17.15
C GLN A 177 -7.02 3.69 -18.06
N LYS A 178 -6.82 3.73 -19.38
CA LYS A 178 -7.71 3.07 -20.35
C LYS A 178 -7.64 1.55 -20.22
N GLU A 179 -6.44 1.01 -20.11
CA GLU A 179 -6.22 -0.43 -19.94
C GLU A 179 -6.76 -0.93 -18.61
N MET A 180 -6.48 -0.21 -17.52
CA MET A 180 -7.00 -0.54 -16.19
C MET A 180 -8.52 -0.49 -16.15
N LEU A 181 -9.14 0.52 -16.76
CA LEU A 181 -10.58 0.63 -16.85
C LEU A 181 -11.18 -0.52 -17.67
N ALA A 182 -10.58 -0.87 -18.81
CA ALA A 182 -11.05 -1.98 -19.63
C ALA A 182 -11.03 -3.31 -18.85
N ILE A 183 -9.97 -3.56 -18.06
CA ILE A 183 -9.86 -4.75 -17.22
C ILE A 183 -10.93 -4.74 -16.11
N GLU A 184 -11.05 -3.64 -15.36
CA GLU A 184 -12.02 -3.53 -14.27
C GLU A 184 -13.47 -3.62 -14.77
N MET A 185 -13.78 -3.04 -15.93
CA MET A 185 -15.09 -3.19 -16.59
C MET A 185 -15.35 -4.63 -17.01
N GLY A 186 -14.33 -5.33 -17.54
CA GLY A 186 -14.42 -6.75 -17.86
C GLY A 186 -14.79 -7.61 -16.65
N GLU A 187 -14.16 -7.35 -15.50
CA GLU A 187 -14.49 -8.05 -14.25
C GLU A 187 -15.83 -7.62 -13.65
N TYR A 188 -16.19 -6.34 -13.78
CA TYR A 188 -17.50 -5.82 -13.36
C TYR A 188 -18.65 -6.55 -14.04
N TYR A 189 -18.59 -6.74 -15.37
CA TYR A 189 -19.62 -7.47 -16.12
C TYR A 189 -19.67 -8.97 -15.82
N LYS A 190 -18.55 -9.57 -15.40
CA LYS A 190 -18.51 -10.95 -14.90
C LYS A 190 -19.04 -11.10 -13.46
N GLY A 191 -19.37 -10.00 -12.79
CA GLY A 191 -19.75 -10.00 -11.37
C GLY A 191 -18.58 -10.27 -10.43
N GLY A 192 -17.36 -9.90 -10.83
CA GLY A 192 -16.10 -10.19 -10.16
C GLY A 192 -15.43 -8.99 -9.52
N ALA A 193 -16.17 -8.07 -8.89
CA ALA A 193 -15.54 -6.95 -8.18
C ALA A 193 -14.55 -7.49 -7.13
N ARG A 194 -13.41 -6.83 -6.93
CA ARG A 194 -12.35 -7.33 -6.05
C ARG A 194 -12.86 -7.52 -4.62
N ALA A 195 -13.72 -6.63 -4.14
CA ALA A 195 -14.40 -6.76 -2.86
C ALA A 195 -15.15 -8.09 -2.73
N GLN A 196 -15.83 -8.56 -3.78
CA GLN A 196 -16.59 -9.83 -3.77
C GLN A 196 -15.65 -11.04 -3.70
N VAL A 197 -14.50 -10.98 -4.38
CA VAL A 197 -13.45 -12.02 -4.25
C VAL A 197 -12.93 -12.06 -2.81
N VAL A 198 -12.63 -10.89 -2.23
CA VAL A 198 -12.15 -10.79 -0.84
C VAL A 198 -13.20 -11.28 0.16
N GLN A 199 -14.49 -11.02 -0.07
CA GLN A 199 -15.58 -11.54 0.77
C GLN A 199 -15.61 -13.08 0.80
N LYS A 200 -15.39 -13.75 -0.35
CA LYS A 200 -15.32 -15.21 -0.41
C LYS A 200 -14.11 -15.76 0.35
N VAL A 201 -12.95 -15.17 0.14
CA VAL A 201 -11.70 -15.54 0.84
C VAL A 201 -11.83 -15.33 2.35
N GLU A 202 -12.44 -14.22 2.78
CA GLU A 202 -12.62 -13.92 4.21
C GLU A 202 -13.57 -14.91 4.89
N LYS A 203 -14.66 -15.32 4.23
CA LYS A 203 -15.54 -16.39 4.75
C LYS A 203 -14.80 -17.72 4.91
N GLN A 204 -13.97 -18.11 3.93
CA GLN A 204 -13.17 -19.33 4.01
C GLN A 204 -12.15 -19.26 5.15
N LEU A 205 -11.46 -18.12 5.31
CA LEU A 205 -10.52 -17.89 6.39
C LEU A 205 -11.18 -17.99 7.77
N PHE A 206 -12.36 -17.36 7.95
CA PHE A 206 -13.06 -17.45 9.23
C PHE A 206 -13.49 -18.87 9.57
N GLU A 207 -13.86 -19.69 8.58
CA GLU A 207 -14.15 -21.10 8.82
C GLU A 207 -12.90 -21.86 9.28
N LEU A 208 -11.75 -21.63 8.62
CA LEU A 208 -10.47 -22.24 9.03
C LEU A 208 -10.08 -21.83 10.46
N TYR A 209 -10.28 -20.56 10.81
CA TYR A 209 -9.94 -20.02 12.13
C TYR A 209 -10.87 -20.49 13.27
N LYS A 210 -11.98 -21.18 12.99
CA LYS A 210 -12.77 -21.85 14.03
C LYS A 210 -12.03 -23.02 14.68
N ASN A 211 -11.03 -23.59 13.99
CA ASN A 211 -10.23 -24.68 14.52
C ASN A 211 -9.14 -24.13 15.48
N PRO A 212 -9.22 -24.37 16.80
CA PRO A 212 -8.23 -23.88 17.75
C PRO A 212 -6.85 -24.54 17.60
N GLU A 213 -6.75 -25.70 16.93
CA GLU A 213 -5.48 -26.38 16.66
C GLU A 213 -4.75 -25.85 15.41
N LEU A 214 -5.31 -24.88 14.70
CA LEU A 214 -4.67 -24.28 13.55
C LEU A 214 -3.46 -23.43 13.97
N LYS A 215 -2.26 -24.02 13.84
CA LYS A 215 -0.97 -23.41 14.24
C LYS A 215 -0.16 -22.86 13.06
N VAL A 216 -0.68 -22.96 11.83
CA VAL A 216 0.01 -22.54 10.61
C VAL A 216 -0.83 -21.49 9.90
N LYS A 217 -0.16 -20.44 9.37
CA LYS A 217 -0.79 -19.40 8.57
C LYS A 217 -1.49 -20.02 7.34
N PRO A 218 -2.81 -19.90 7.18
CA PRO A 218 -3.52 -20.39 6.00
C PRO A 218 -2.99 -19.78 4.71
N LYS A 219 -2.86 -20.58 3.64
CA LYS A 219 -2.40 -20.10 2.33
C LYS A 219 -3.40 -19.13 1.69
N GLU A 220 -4.68 -19.28 2.01
CA GLU A 220 -5.78 -18.42 1.58
C GLU A 220 -5.56 -16.97 2.02
N LEU A 221 -4.85 -16.72 3.12
CA LEU A 221 -4.53 -15.38 3.58
C LEU A 221 -3.66 -14.63 2.56
N GLU A 222 -2.85 -15.33 1.77
CA GLU A 222 -1.98 -14.77 0.73
C GLU A 222 -2.78 -14.30 -0.49
N GLN A 223 -4.04 -14.73 -0.63
CA GLN A 223 -4.94 -14.21 -1.65
C GLN A 223 -5.44 -12.80 -1.33
N ARG A 224 -5.23 -12.32 -0.10
CA ARG A 224 -5.47 -10.92 0.26
C ARG A 224 -4.30 -10.04 -0.16
N GLY A 225 -4.58 -8.85 -0.67
CA GLY A 225 -3.53 -7.88 -1.03
C GLY A 225 -2.91 -7.12 0.15
N GLY A 226 -3.09 -7.62 1.39
CA GLY A 226 -2.59 -7.01 2.62
C GLY A 226 -1.37 -7.72 3.22
N ALA A 227 -0.69 -8.58 2.46
CA ALA A 227 0.54 -9.22 2.91
C ALA A 227 1.58 -8.17 3.34
N TYR A 228 2.36 -8.50 4.38
CA TYR A 228 3.44 -7.68 4.96
C TYR A 228 3.04 -6.39 5.69
N TYR A 229 1.74 -6.07 5.84
CA TYR A 229 1.33 -4.94 6.69
C TYR A 229 1.71 -5.13 8.16
N SER A 230 1.60 -6.35 8.67
CA SER A 230 2.01 -6.68 10.05
C SER A 230 3.50 -6.44 10.25
N ASP A 231 4.32 -6.81 9.27
CA ASP A 231 5.77 -6.65 9.35
C ASP A 231 6.14 -5.17 9.32
N ALA A 232 5.51 -4.36 8.45
CA ALA A 232 5.69 -2.90 8.45
C ALA A 232 5.45 -2.28 9.83
N ALA A 233 4.36 -2.69 10.47
CA ALA A 233 3.94 -2.15 11.74
C ALA A 233 4.81 -2.60 12.90
N CYS A 234 5.07 -3.92 12.97
CA CYS A 234 5.93 -4.50 14.00
C CYS A 234 7.33 -3.91 13.94
N GLU A 235 7.90 -3.72 12.74
CA GLU A 235 9.21 -3.12 12.57
C GLU A 235 9.24 -1.65 13.01
N VAL A 236 8.22 -0.85 12.68
CA VAL A 236 8.11 0.54 13.17
C VAL A 236 8.00 0.58 14.70
N ILE A 237 7.14 -0.27 15.29
CA ILE A 237 6.98 -0.35 16.75
C ILE A 237 8.30 -0.75 17.42
N ASN A 238 8.96 -1.77 16.88
CA ASN A 238 10.23 -2.29 17.36
C ASN A 238 11.34 -1.24 17.29
N ALA A 239 11.38 -0.45 16.23
CA ALA A 239 12.37 0.62 16.06
C ALA A 239 12.13 1.79 17.01
N ILE A 240 10.87 2.21 17.19
CA ILE A 240 10.52 3.27 18.16
C ILE A 240 10.86 2.82 19.59
N TYR A 241 10.50 1.59 19.96
CA TYR A 241 10.68 1.10 21.33
C TYR A 241 12.16 0.87 21.68
N ASN A 242 12.95 0.32 20.75
CA ASN A 242 14.35 -0.05 21.00
C ASN A 242 15.37 0.98 20.47
N ASP A 243 14.92 2.15 20.03
CA ASP A 243 15.78 3.20 19.44
C ASP A 243 16.74 2.66 18.37
N LYS A 244 16.21 1.82 17.45
CA LYS A 244 17.06 1.08 16.50
C LYS A 244 17.76 1.97 15.46
N GLN A 245 17.33 3.22 15.32
CA GLN A 245 17.81 4.14 14.28
C GLN A 245 17.75 3.51 12.87
N ALA A 246 16.69 2.73 12.60
CA ALA A 246 16.50 2.02 11.33
C ALA A 246 15.69 2.85 10.32
N GLU A 247 15.94 2.62 9.03
CA GLU A 247 15.20 3.27 7.94
C GLU A 247 13.82 2.62 7.74
N HIS A 248 12.76 3.42 7.79
CA HIS A 248 11.38 2.99 7.53
C HIS A 248 10.68 3.93 6.55
N TYR A 249 9.92 3.35 5.62
CA TYR A 249 9.10 4.13 4.68
C TYR A 249 7.66 4.23 5.20
N VAL A 250 7.34 5.39 5.76
CA VAL A 250 6.07 5.66 6.44
C VAL A 250 5.43 6.96 5.93
N ASN A 251 4.17 7.18 6.26
CA ASN A 251 3.47 8.43 5.99
C ASN A 251 3.59 9.35 7.20
N ILE A 252 4.25 10.48 7.00
CA ILE A 252 4.43 11.57 7.95
C ILE A 252 4.46 12.90 7.17
N PRO A 253 4.28 14.06 7.82
CA PRO A 253 4.46 15.35 7.16
C PRO A 253 5.85 15.50 6.54
N HIS A 254 5.92 16.16 5.38
CA HIS A 254 7.14 16.19 4.57
C HIS A 254 8.33 16.92 5.22
N HIS A 255 8.12 17.87 6.14
CA HIS A 255 9.17 18.62 6.88
C HIS A 255 10.36 19.12 6.03
N GLY A 256 10.17 19.43 4.75
CA GLY A 256 11.23 19.85 3.83
C GLY A 256 12.13 18.73 3.26
N HIS A 257 11.74 17.46 3.42
CA HIS A 257 12.42 16.30 2.83
C HIS A 257 12.28 16.22 1.30
N ILE A 258 11.23 16.84 0.74
CA ILE A 258 10.97 17.00 -0.70
C ILE A 258 10.82 18.49 -0.97
#